data_AF-A0A316QR62-F1
#
_entry.id   AF-A0A316QR62-F1
#
_cell.length_a   1.000
_cell.length_b   1.000
_cell.length_c   1.000
_cell.angle_alpha   90.00
_cell.angle_beta   90.00
_cell.angle_gamma   90.00
#
_symmetry.space_group_name_H-M   'P 1'
#
loop_
_entity.id
_entity.type
_entity.pdbx_description
1 polymer ?
#
loop_
_entity_poly.entity_id
_entity_poly.type
_entity_poly.pdbx_seq_one_letter_code
_entity_poly.pdbx_strand_id
1 'polypeptide(L)'
;MTDKKKIEINAAIYPSVMSFYLGKKEDATKDGVKIQQDFEPEIALNLPRDAYLIYLQSAADEKNTKEMELLEKYAYGVKLTDAEYYDLISLIMTPTTRNWTSANLNGDILAQFGLCIETAEDGKRRVNIIEDAKETLQAEAWEGIILDILRESAMTVISLFEFANSFERKNANAMNKEELKIYLGAWKFSSDEAEQQLSNALRVACMYTLVGYYCGDRKNQYLSFERYFEDEYYKRVSLIFGIWTSLEDKLQIEYVPLYDSFHNLRGLSKTDLIDILKAVLDNPNIDLDDKKMLKNQLIVSAGAFHTNISSSDIPLEQNLIKPAVNFVMLRDKAKNTLEAAKTLEKSGLYVDCANRCYYAMMDALKSLLEFKGLLAQWKENQLKETETHKSLERAMNDLVSNGVLLADDAADFTFVLNERMKCDYSLYVFKQADALDCISRTKAFLNKVELLTV
;
A
#
# COMPACT_ATOMS: atom_id res chain seq x y z
N MET A 1 -40.41 -28.12 -21.46
CA MET A 1 -38.99 -27.75 -21.61
C MET A 1 -38.85 -26.41 -20.92
N THR A 2 -38.33 -26.39 -19.69
CA THR A 2 -37.93 -25.16 -19.03
C THR A 2 -36.68 -24.67 -19.74
N ASP A 3 -36.71 -23.47 -20.31
CA ASP A 3 -35.51 -22.83 -20.87
C ASP A 3 -34.42 -22.85 -19.80
N LYS A 4 -33.30 -23.53 -20.11
CA LYS A 4 -32.13 -23.46 -19.25
C LYS A 4 -31.64 -22.01 -19.31
N LYS A 5 -31.77 -21.31 -18.19
CA LYS A 5 -31.21 -19.97 -18.02
C LYS A 5 -29.71 -20.03 -18.31
N LYS A 6 -29.26 -19.32 -19.35
CA LYS A 6 -27.86 -19.25 -19.76
C LYS A 6 -27.26 -17.96 -19.23
N ILE A 7 -26.16 -18.07 -18.48
CA ILE A 7 -25.37 -16.93 -18.01
C ILE A 7 -24.15 -16.83 -18.93
N GLU A 8 -23.87 -15.64 -19.45
CA GLU A 8 -22.72 -15.36 -20.33
C GLU A 8 -21.82 -14.33 -19.67
N ILE A 9 -20.51 -14.63 -19.58
CA ILE A 9 -19.51 -13.73 -19.00
C ILE A 9 -18.36 -13.50 -19.97
N ASN A 10 -17.72 -12.34 -19.85
CA ASN A 10 -16.54 -12.02 -20.64
C ASN A 10 -15.32 -12.79 -20.12
N ALA A 11 -14.94 -13.88 -20.79
CA ALA A 11 -13.77 -14.67 -20.42
C ALA A 11 -12.43 -13.89 -20.44
N ALA A 12 -12.37 -12.74 -21.11
CA ALA A 12 -11.16 -11.92 -21.20
C ALA A 12 -10.80 -11.19 -19.89
N ILE A 13 -11.65 -11.24 -18.86
CA ILE A 13 -11.31 -10.76 -17.52
C ILE A 13 -10.20 -11.61 -16.88
N TYR A 14 -10.06 -12.86 -17.33
CA TYR A 14 -9.02 -13.77 -16.86
C TYR A 14 -7.82 -13.82 -17.83
N PRO A 15 -6.58 -13.85 -17.31
CA PRO A 15 -5.39 -13.98 -18.14
C PRO A 15 -5.31 -15.38 -18.78
N SER A 16 -4.73 -15.45 -19.97
CA SER A 16 -4.35 -16.69 -20.64
C SER A 16 -2.84 -16.67 -20.85
N VAL A 17 -2.15 -17.61 -20.22
CA VAL A 17 -0.68 -17.73 -20.25
C VAL A 17 -0.21 -18.95 -21.03
N MET A 18 -1.07 -19.95 -21.21
CA MET A 18 -0.77 -21.18 -21.92
C MET A 18 -2.02 -21.72 -22.62
N SER A 19 -1.85 -22.27 -23.82
CA SER A 19 -2.87 -23.11 -24.46
C SER A 19 -2.45 -24.58 -24.42
N PHE A 20 -3.32 -25.42 -23.90
CA PHE A 20 -3.17 -26.87 -23.83
C PHE A 20 -4.14 -27.52 -24.81
N TYR A 21 -3.61 -28.42 -25.65
CA TYR A 21 -4.41 -29.17 -26.59
C TYR A 21 -4.13 -30.67 -26.46
N LEU A 22 -5.17 -31.46 -26.25
CA LEU A 22 -5.12 -32.92 -26.27
C LEU A 22 -6.01 -33.40 -27.41
N GLY A 23 -5.47 -34.18 -28.32
CA GLY A 23 -6.24 -34.74 -29.43
C GLY A 23 -5.51 -35.91 -30.06
N LYS A 24 -6.22 -36.69 -30.87
CA LYS A 24 -5.60 -37.73 -31.69
C LYS A 24 -4.93 -37.06 -32.88
N LYS A 25 -3.66 -37.38 -33.13
CA LYS A 25 -3.06 -37.14 -34.45
C LYS A 25 -3.68 -38.18 -35.39
N GLU A 26 -4.38 -37.76 -36.44
CA GLU A 26 -4.73 -38.71 -37.49
C GLU A 26 -3.43 -39.17 -38.18
N ASP A 27 -3.21 -40.48 -38.25
CA ASP A 27 -2.09 -41.07 -38.95
C ASP A 27 -2.23 -40.79 -40.45
N ALA A 28 -1.48 -39.82 -40.96
CA ALA A 28 -1.34 -39.56 -42.38
C ALA A 28 -0.54 -40.69 -43.04
N THR A 29 -1.15 -41.87 -43.25
CA THR A 29 -0.70 -42.83 -44.27
C THR A 29 -1.84 -43.73 -44.75
N LYS A 30 -2.40 -43.37 -45.89
CA LYS A 30 -2.48 -44.23 -47.08
C LYS A 30 -2.51 -43.31 -48.31
N ASP A 31 -1.51 -43.47 -49.16
CA ASP A 31 -1.35 -42.83 -50.47
C ASP A 31 -0.85 -41.37 -50.49
N GLY A 32 0.46 -41.19 -50.28
CA GLY A 32 1.31 -40.39 -51.18
C GLY A 32 1.10 -38.87 -51.32
N VAL A 33 0.17 -38.24 -50.61
CA VAL A 33 0.01 -36.77 -50.64
C VAL A 33 -0.10 -36.24 -49.21
N LYS A 34 0.91 -35.48 -48.77
CA LYS A 34 0.84 -34.71 -47.52
C LYS A 34 -0.08 -33.52 -47.73
N ILE A 35 -1.34 -33.64 -47.33
CA ILE A 35 -2.13 -32.50 -46.90
C ILE A 35 -1.95 -32.43 -45.39
N GLN A 36 -1.45 -31.32 -44.86
CA GLN A 36 -1.54 -31.04 -43.42
C GLN A 36 -3.04 -31.00 -43.08
N GLN A 37 -3.58 -32.08 -42.53
CA GLN A 37 -4.95 -32.09 -42.03
C GLN A 37 -5.01 -31.36 -40.69
N ASP A 38 -6.06 -30.55 -40.55
CA ASP A 38 -6.39 -29.77 -39.37
C ASP A 38 -6.42 -30.65 -38.12
N PHE A 39 -5.62 -30.29 -37.12
CA PHE A 39 -5.67 -30.92 -35.82
C PHE A 39 -6.91 -30.40 -35.08
N GLU A 40 -7.97 -31.22 -35.00
CA GLU A 40 -9.11 -30.97 -34.10
C GLU A 40 -8.84 -31.60 -32.72
N PRO A 41 -8.54 -30.79 -31.69
CA PRO A 41 -8.27 -31.30 -30.35
C PRO A 41 -9.55 -31.84 -29.70
N GLU A 42 -9.44 -32.97 -29.01
CA GLU A 42 -10.48 -33.52 -28.11
C GLU A 42 -10.70 -32.59 -26.90
N ILE A 43 -9.63 -31.97 -26.40
CA ILE A 43 -9.65 -30.97 -25.33
C ILE A 43 -8.78 -29.80 -25.76
N ALA A 44 -9.32 -28.59 -25.71
CA ALA A 44 -8.59 -27.34 -25.89
C ALA A 44 -8.85 -26.44 -24.67
N LEU A 45 -7.78 -26.05 -23.98
CA LEU A 45 -7.84 -25.20 -22.78
C LEU A 45 -6.87 -24.03 -22.91
N ASN A 46 -7.26 -22.88 -22.40
CA ASN A 46 -6.45 -21.68 -22.21
C ASN A 46 -6.30 -21.44 -20.71
N LEU A 47 -5.14 -21.78 -20.15
CA LEU A 47 -4.89 -21.76 -18.71
C LEU A 47 -4.27 -20.41 -18.27
N PRO A 48 -4.54 -19.91 -17.06
CA PRO A 48 -5.48 -20.45 -16.07
C PRO A 48 -6.96 -20.11 -16.37
N ARG A 49 -7.26 -19.20 -17.32
CA ARG A 49 -8.63 -18.75 -17.64
C ARG A 49 -9.68 -19.86 -17.63
N ASP A 50 -9.47 -20.92 -18.38
CA ASP A 50 -10.47 -21.97 -18.54
C ASP A 50 -10.63 -22.79 -17.25
N ALA A 51 -9.65 -22.84 -16.35
CA ALA A 51 -9.82 -23.43 -15.02
C ALA A 51 -10.85 -22.66 -14.19
N TYR A 52 -10.80 -21.32 -14.23
CA TYR A 52 -11.78 -20.47 -13.56
C TYR A 52 -13.17 -20.58 -14.18
N LEU A 53 -13.26 -20.66 -15.51
CA LEU A 53 -14.55 -20.87 -16.19
C LEU A 53 -15.15 -22.25 -15.88
N ILE A 54 -14.33 -23.30 -15.81
CA ILE A 54 -14.75 -24.64 -15.40
C ILE A 54 -15.24 -24.62 -13.95
N TYR A 55 -14.58 -23.88 -13.05
CA TYR A 55 -15.06 -23.67 -11.68
C TYR A 55 -16.45 -23.04 -11.64
N LEU A 56 -16.67 -21.94 -12.34
CA LEU A 56 -17.98 -21.28 -12.38
C LEU A 56 -19.06 -22.19 -12.96
N GLN A 57 -18.73 -22.99 -13.97
CA GLN A 57 -19.63 -24.00 -14.54
C GLN A 57 -19.96 -25.10 -13.52
N SER A 58 -18.97 -25.60 -12.77
CA SER A 58 -19.16 -26.59 -11.69
C SER A 58 -20.07 -26.05 -10.59
N ALA A 59 -19.87 -24.79 -10.17
CA ALA A 59 -20.72 -24.14 -9.17
C ALA A 59 -22.19 -24.04 -9.62
N ALA A 60 -22.43 -23.82 -10.92
CA ALA A 60 -23.77 -23.84 -11.51
C ALA A 60 -24.38 -25.25 -11.48
N ASP A 61 -23.60 -26.27 -11.84
CA ASP A 61 -24.04 -27.66 -11.88
C ASP A 61 -24.35 -28.22 -10.47
N GLU A 62 -23.59 -27.78 -9.47
CA GLU A 62 -23.79 -28.08 -8.04
C GLU A 62 -24.97 -27.31 -7.40
N LYS A 63 -25.62 -26.40 -8.15
CA LYS A 63 -26.73 -25.57 -7.70
C LYS A 63 -26.39 -24.69 -6.49
N ASN A 64 -25.18 -24.13 -6.46
CA ASN A 64 -24.81 -23.14 -5.47
C ASN A 64 -25.58 -21.83 -5.71
N THR A 65 -26.75 -21.68 -5.08
CA THR A 65 -27.70 -20.59 -5.37
C THR A 65 -27.10 -19.22 -5.12
N LYS A 66 -26.29 -19.07 -4.06
CA LYS A 66 -25.70 -17.78 -3.68
C LYS A 66 -24.69 -17.28 -4.72
N GLU A 67 -23.77 -18.15 -5.14
CA GLU A 67 -22.79 -17.81 -6.17
C GLU A 67 -23.45 -17.54 -7.52
N MET A 68 -24.49 -18.31 -7.87
CA MET A 68 -25.21 -18.12 -9.13
C MET A 68 -26.03 -16.83 -9.17
N GLU A 69 -26.61 -16.41 -8.06
CA GLU A 69 -27.28 -15.11 -7.96
C GLU A 69 -26.31 -13.95 -8.16
N LEU A 70 -25.12 -14.02 -7.55
CA LEU A 70 -24.06 -13.02 -7.75
C LEU A 70 -23.53 -13.00 -9.18
N LEU A 71 -23.27 -14.19 -9.75
CA LEU A 71 -22.74 -14.33 -11.11
C LEU A 71 -23.73 -13.82 -12.15
N GLU A 72 -25.03 -14.09 -11.95
CA GLU A 72 -26.09 -13.59 -12.81
C GLU A 72 -26.17 -12.07 -12.78
N LYS A 73 -26.13 -11.48 -11.58
CA LYS A 73 -26.14 -10.01 -11.44
C LYS A 73 -24.95 -9.38 -12.13
N TYR A 74 -23.75 -9.94 -11.95
CA TYR A 74 -22.55 -9.50 -12.67
C TYR A 74 -22.74 -9.58 -14.19
N ALA A 75 -23.15 -10.75 -14.71
CA ALA A 75 -23.32 -10.99 -16.14
C ALA A 75 -24.32 -10.04 -16.80
N TYR A 76 -25.38 -9.64 -16.09
CA TYR A 76 -26.39 -8.73 -16.60
C TYR A 76 -26.15 -7.25 -16.23
N GLY A 77 -24.99 -6.92 -15.64
CA GLY A 77 -24.65 -5.54 -15.26
C GLY A 77 -25.56 -4.95 -14.19
N VAL A 78 -26.16 -5.79 -13.34
CA VAL A 78 -27.00 -5.36 -12.22
C VAL A 78 -26.11 -4.91 -11.07
N LYS A 79 -26.33 -3.69 -10.58
CA LYS A 79 -25.61 -3.15 -9.43
C LYS A 79 -25.82 -4.03 -8.18
N LEU A 80 -24.73 -4.40 -7.53
CA LEU A 80 -24.75 -5.16 -6.28
C LEU A 80 -25.09 -4.25 -5.09
N THR A 81 -25.75 -4.83 -4.09
CA THR A 81 -25.95 -4.19 -2.78
C THR A 81 -24.73 -4.39 -1.87
N ASP A 82 -24.62 -3.61 -0.79
CA ASP A 82 -23.51 -3.75 0.19
C ASP A 82 -23.39 -5.16 0.79
N ALA A 83 -24.52 -5.83 1.02
CA ALA A 83 -24.55 -7.21 1.50
C ALA A 83 -24.02 -8.19 0.44
N GLU A 84 -24.32 -7.93 -0.83
CA GLU A 84 -23.86 -8.73 -1.96
C GLU A 84 -22.38 -8.50 -2.26
N TYR A 85 -21.87 -7.27 -2.10
CA TYR A 85 -20.43 -7.02 -2.12
C TYR A 85 -19.72 -7.74 -0.98
N TYR A 86 -20.27 -7.71 0.23
CA TYR A 86 -19.71 -8.44 1.36
C TYR A 86 -19.67 -9.95 1.09
N ASP A 87 -20.77 -10.49 0.55
CA ASP A 87 -20.87 -11.89 0.16
C ASP A 87 -19.86 -12.27 -0.93
N LEU A 88 -19.72 -11.44 -1.97
CA LEU A 88 -18.73 -11.65 -3.02
C LEU A 88 -17.31 -11.62 -2.45
N ILE A 89 -16.97 -10.62 -1.64
CA ILE A 89 -15.66 -10.52 -0.99
C ILE A 89 -15.41 -11.72 -0.08
N SER A 90 -16.43 -12.27 0.58
CA SER A 90 -16.29 -13.47 1.41
C SER A 90 -15.82 -14.70 0.61
N LEU A 91 -16.21 -14.82 -0.66
CA LEU A 91 -15.74 -15.89 -1.57
C LEU A 91 -14.26 -15.72 -1.93
N ILE A 92 -13.77 -14.47 -1.89
CA ILE A 92 -12.37 -14.14 -2.13
C ILE A 92 -11.57 -14.30 -0.84
N MET A 93 -12.11 -14.02 0.34
CA MET A 93 -11.38 -14.03 1.62
C MET A 93 -11.28 -15.42 2.26
N THR A 94 -11.15 -16.46 1.42
CA THR A 94 -10.92 -17.85 1.84
C THR A 94 -9.44 -18.05 2.19
N PRO A 95 -9.10 -18.64 3.35
CA PRO A 95 -7.72 -18.85 3.82
C PRO A 95 -7.06 -20.04 3.09
N THR A 96 -6.94 -19.90 1.77
CA THR A 96 -6.33 -20.88 0.87
C THR A 96 -5.04 -20.32 0.27
N THR A 97 -4.12 -21.22 -0.10
CA THR A 97 -2.86 -20.81 -0.75
C THR A 97 -3.18 -20.34 -2.16
N ARG A 98 -2.78 -19.12 -2.51
CA ARG A 98 -2.97 -18.54 -3.85
C ARG A 98 -1.93 -19.06 -4.83
N ASN A 99 -2.29 -19.04 -6.12
CA ASN A 99 -1.54 -19.65 -7.21
C ASN A 99 -1.31 -21.14 -6.90
N TRP A 100 -2.37 -21.93 -7.04
CA TRP A 100 -2.31 -23.37 -6.81
C TRP A 100 -1.08 -23.97 -7.51
N THR A 101 -0.24 -24.66 -6.75
CA THR A 101 0.87 -25.46 -7.29
C THR A 101 0.84 -26.81 -6.62
N SER A 102 0.42 -27.85 -7.35
CA SER A 102 0.44 -29.21 -6.82
C SER A 102 1.88 -29.66 -6.55
N ALA A 103 2.20 -30.06 -5.32
CA ALA A 103 3.52 -30.58 -4.96
C ALA A 103 3.87 -31.93 -5.65
N ASN A 104 2.86 -32.64 -6.18
CA ASN A 104 3.04 -33.91 -6.90
C ASN A 104 3.11 -33.69 -8.41
N LEU A 105 4.30 -33.36 -8.90
CA LEU A 105 4.64 -33.15 -10.31
C LEU A 105 4.76 -34.47 -11.10
N ASN A 106 3.82 -35.40 -10.99
CA ASN A 106 3.83 -36.66 -11.77
C ASN A 106 3.53 -36.44 -13.27
N GLY A 107 4.04 -35.37 -13.88
CA GLY A 107 3.95 -35.07 -15.30
C GLY A 107 2.63 -34.48 -15.78
N ASP A 108 1.63 -34.30 -14.91
CA ASP A 108 0.36 -33.68 -15.29
C ASP A 108 0.44 -32.15 -15.21
N ILE A 109 0.54 -31.53 -16.39
CA ILE A 109 0.60 -30.07 -16.54
C ILE A 109 -0.69 -29.37 -16.07
N LEU A 110 -1.84 -30.05 -16.11
CA LEU A 110 -3.13 -29.49 -15.71
C LEU A 110 -3.27 -29.43 -14.19
N ALA A 111 -2.59 -30.32 -13.46
CA ALA A 111 -2.61 -30.33 -12.00
C ALA A 111 -2.04 -29.04 -11.40
N GLN A 112 -1.15 -28.34 -12.12
CA GLN A 112 -0.66 -27.01 -11.73
C GLN A 112 -1.72 -25.92 -11.80
N PHE A 113 -2.85 -26.17 -12.47
CA PHE A 113 -3.97 -25.24 -12.58
C PHE A 113 -5.21 -25.75 -11.84
N GLY A 114 -5.05 -26.76 -10.96
CA GLY A 114 -6.15 -27.33 -10.20
C GLY A 114 -7.10 -28.20 -11.02
N LEU A 115 -6.66 -28.67 -12.19
CA LEU A 115 -7.46 -29.48 -13.11
C LEU A 115 -6.87 -30.88 -13.28
N CYS A 116 -7.71 -31.85 -13.58
CA CYS A 116 -7.31 -33.20 -13.99
C CYS A 116 -8.14 -33.66 -15.20
N ILE A 117 -7.63 -34.67 -15.91
CA ILE A 117 -8.39 -35.36 -16.96
C ILE A 117 -8.86 -36.70 -16.44
N GLU A 118 -10.17 -36.90 -16.46
CA GLU A 118 -10.80 -38.18 -16.15
C GLU A 118 -11.41 -38.77 -17.41
N THR A 119 -11.34 -40.09 -17.54
CA THR A 119 -12.06 -40.80 -18.62
C THR A 119 -13.39 -41.26 -18.06
N ALA A 120 -14.49 -40.71 -18.58
CA ALA A 120 -15.83 -41.10 -18.19
C ALA A 120 -16.15 -42.53 -18.67
N GLU A 121 -17.21 -43.14 -18.12
CA GLU A 121 -17.65 -44.51 -18.46
C GLU A 121 -17.95 -44.68 -19.96
N ASP A 122 -18.28 -43.58 -20.66
CA ASP A 122 -18.51 -43.54 -22.11
C ASP A 122 -17.21 -43.49 -22.94
N GLY A 123 -16.05 -43.57 -22.29
CA GLY A 123 -14.72 -43.50 -22.90
C GLY A 123 -14.29 -42.09 -23.31
N LYS A 124 -15.11 -41.06 -23.06
CA LYS A 124 -14.75 -39.67 -23.35
C LYS A 124 -13.92 -39.08 -22.23
N ARG A 125 -12.88 -38.33 -22.59
CA ARG A 125 -12.09 -37.58 -21.62
C ARG A 125 -12.83 -36.30 -21.25
N ARG A 126 -12.88 -36.00 -19.96
CA ARG A 126 -13.45 -34.77 -19.39
C ARG A 126 -12.42 -34.10 -18.49
N VAL A 127 -12.47 -32.79 -18.46
CA VAL A 127 -11.64 -31.98 -17.57
C VAL A 127 -12.45 -31.71 -16.32
N ASN A 128 -11.91 -32.11 -15.17
CA ASN A 128 -12.53 -31.93 -13.86
C ASN A 128 -11.61 -31.12 -12.95
N ILE A 129 -12.19 -30.58 -11.87
CA ILE A 129 -11.45 -29.84 -10.84
C ILE A 129 -10.89 -30.84 -9.82
N ILE A 130 -9.64 -30.63 -9.43
CA ILE A 130 -9.05 -31.31 -8.28
C ILE A 130 -9.72 -30.76 -7.02
N GLU A 131 -10.33 -31.62 -6.20
CA GLU A 131 -11.12 -31.19 -5.04
C GLU A 131 -10.34 -30.26 -4.11
N ASP A 132 -9.07 -30.57 -3.82
CA ASP A 132 -8.19 -29.75 -2.98
C ASP A 132 -7.90 -28.35 -3.57
N ALA A 133 -8.06 -28.17 -4.89
CA ALA A 133 -7.86 -26.90 -5.58
C ALA A 133 -9.14 -26.05 -5.66
N LYS A 134 -10.30 -26.59 -5.29
CA LYS A 134 -11.61 -25.96 -5.48
C LYS A 134 -11.73 -24.61 -4.78
N GLU A 135 -11.28 -24.51 -3.52
CA GLU A 135 -11.30 -23.25 -2.77
C GLU A 135 -10.38 -22.18 -3.37
N THR A 136 -9.22 -22.59 -3.90
CA THR A 136 -8.28 -21.68 -4.58
C THR A 136 -8.87 -21.17 -5.89
N LEU A 137 -9.42 -22.07 -6.71
CA LEU A 137 -10.08 -21.72 -7.96
C LEU A 137 -11.30 -20.82 -7.73
N GLN A 138 -12.08 -21.07 -6.68
CA GLN A 138 -13.17 -20.18 -6.25
C GLN A 138 -12.64 -18.77 -6.02
N ALA A 139 -11.68 -18.64 -5.12
CA ALA A 139 -11.24 -17.34 -4.67
C ALA A 139 -10.58 -16.54 -5.81
N GLU A 140 -9.83 -17.19 -6.70
CA GLU A 140 -9.21 -16.56 -7.87
C GLU A 140 -10.23 -16.21 -8.98
N ALA A 141 -11.23 -17.07 -9.21
CA ALA A 141 -12.30 -16.79 -10.16
C ALA A 141 -13.10 -15.55 -9.74
N TRP A 142 -13.48 -15.47 -8.46
CA TRP A 142 -14.23 -14.33 -7.91
C TRP A 142 -13.37 -13.07 -7.75
N GLU A 143 -12.07 -13.20 -7.54
CA GLU A 143 -11.13 -12.06 -7.58
C GLU A 143 -11.10 -11.42 -8.97
N GLY A 144 -11.13 -12.21 -10.05
CA GLY A 144 -11.25 -11.67 -11.41
C GLY A 144 -12.56 -10.92 -11.64
N ILE A 145 -13.68 -11.45 -11.14
CA ILE A 145 -15.01 -10.82 -11.26
C ILE A 145 -15.05 -9.49 -10.49
N ILE A 146 -14.61 -9.45 -9.23
CA ILE A 146 -14.68 -8.20 -8.46
C ILE A 146 -13.78 -7.11 -9.06
N LEU A 147 -12.60 -7.47 -9.57
CA LEU A 147 -11.69 -6.52 -10.21
C LEU A 147 -12.26 -5.95 -11.49
N ASP A 148 -13.04 -6.74 -12.25
CA ASP A 148 -13.75 -6.24 -13.42
C ASP A 148 -14.92 -5.32 -13.04
N ILE A 149 -15.71 -5.68 -12.01
CA ILE A 149 -16.79 -4.83 -11.45
C ILE A 149 -16.24 -3.47 -11.02
N LEU A 150 -15.10 -3.45 -10.31
CA LEU A 150 -14.52 -2.24 -9.74
C LEU A 150 -13.61 -1.47 -10.69
N ARG A 151 -13.43 -1.97 -11.91
CA ARG A 151 -12.45 -1.43 -12.86
C ARG A 151 -12.64 0.06 -13.12
N GLU A 152 -13.87 0.50 -13.34
CA GLU A 152 -14.17 1.91 -13.64
C GLU A 152 -13.84 2.81 -12.45
N SER A 153 -14.33 2.50 -11.25
CA SER A 153 -14.03 3.26 -10.03
C SER A 153 -12.53 3.26 -9.72
N ALA A 154 -11.86 2.11 -9.83
CA ALA A 154 -10.42 2.01 -9.56
C ALA A 154 -9.59 2.85 -10.54
N MET A 155 -9.88 2.76 -11.84
CA MET A 155 -9.18 3.56 -12.85
C MET A 155 -9.50 5.05 -12.73
N THR A 156 -10.71 5.42 -12.31
CA THR A 156 -11.09 6.82 -12.03
C THR A 156 -10.22 7.37 -10.90
N VAL A 157 -10.10 6.65 -9.78
CA VAL A 157 -9.24 7.05 -8.65
C VAL A 157 -7.77 7.17 -9.08
N ILE A 158 -7.25 6.19 -9.81
CA ILE A 158 -5.87 6.21 -10.32
C ILE A 158 -5.62 7.42 -11.22
N SER A 159 -6.59 7.79 -12.07
CA SER A 159 -6.45 8.89 -13.02
C SER A 159 -6.37 10.28 -12.38
N LEU A 160 -6.67 10.41 -11.09
CA LEU A 160 -6.49 11.65 -10.33
C LEU A 160 -5.00 11.97 -10.10
N PHE A 161 -4.11 11.00 -10.31
CA PHE A 161 -2.68 11.11 -10.04
C PHE A 161 -1.85 10.95 -11.32
N GLU A 162 -0.95 11.89 -11.59
CA GLU A 162 -0.17 11.94 -12.83
C GLU A 162 1.09 11.03 -12.77
N PHE A 163 0.90 9.72 -12.61
CA PHE A 163 1.99 8.73 -12.55
C PHE A 163 2.95 8.82 -13.76
N ALA A 164 2.40 9.10 -14.94
CA ALA A 164 3.16 9.15 -16.20
C ALA A 164 4.26 10.21 -16.21
N ASN A 165 4.10 11.33 -15.50
CA ASN A 165 5.09 12.43 -15.50
C ASN A 165 6.44 12.06 -14.88
N SER A 166 6.44 11.02 -14.04
CA SER A 166 7.66 10.53 -13.38
C SER A 166 8.07 9.15 -13.89
N PHE A 167 7.48 8.69 -14.99
CA PHE A 167 7.78 7.42 -15.61
C PHE A 167 8.60 7.60 -16.88
N GLU A 168 9.76 6.94 -16.95
CA GLU A 168 10.53 6.77 -18.17
C GLU A 168 10.53 5.30 -18.56
N ARG A 169 9.89 4.99 -19.69
CA ARG A 169 9.78 3.62 -20.21
C ARG A 169 11.14 3.15 -20.74
N LYS A 170 11.61 1.99 -20.28
CA LYS A 170 12.86 1.39 -20.75
C LYS A 170 12.67 0.57 -22.04
N ASN A 171 11.50 -0.08 -22.19
CA ASN A 171 11.18 -0.91 -23.36
C ASN A 171 9.79 -0.56 -23.91
N ALA A 172 9.64 -0.44 -25.24
CA ALA A 172 8.34 -0.25 -25.88
C ALA A 172 7.35 -1.36 -25.46
N ASN A 173 6.09 -1.00 -25.18
CA ASN A 173 5.10 -2.02 -24.84
C ASN A 173 4.71 -2.86 -26.07
N ALA A 174 4.05 -4.00 -25.85
CA ALA A 174 3.64 -4.93 -26.91
C ALA A 174 2.77 -4.32 -28.04
N MET A 175 2.29 -3.08 -27.88
CA MET A 175 1.51 -2.35 -28.88
C MET A 175 2.25 -1.13 -29.46
N ASN A 176 3.56 -0.99 -29.24
CA ASN A 176 4.37 0.18 -29.62
C ASN A 176 3.81 1.53 -29.13
N LYS A 177 3.04 1.52 -28.03
CA LYS A 177 2.54 2.76 -27.40
C LYS A 177 3.51 3.20 -26.31
N GLU A 178 3.84 4.48 -26.27
CA GLU A 178 4.73 5.07 -25.25
C GLU A 178 4.04 5.25 -23.89
N GLU A 179 2.71 5.37 -23.88
CA GLU A 179 1.89 5.65 -22.69
C GLU A 179 2.01 4.58 -21.59
N LEU A 180 2.14 5.02 -20.34
CA LEU A 180 2.03 4.18 -19.14
C LEU A 180 0.66 3.50 -19.10
N LYS A 181 0.65 2.20 -18.81
CA LYS A 181 -0.56 1.37 -18.67
C LYS A 181 -0.59 0.76 -17.28
N ILE A 182 -1.80 0.66 -16.75
CA ILE A 182 -2.07 0.02 -15.46
C ILE A 182 -3.11 -1.06 -15.70
N TYR A 183 -2.86 -2.25 -15.15
CA TYR A 183 -3.76 -3.38 -15.25
C TYR A 183 -3.88 -4.10 -13.91
N LEU A 184 -4.96 -3.82 -13.19
CA LEU A 184 -5.20 -4.40 -11.89
C LEU A 184 -5.59 -5.88 -11.96
N GLY A 185 -5.98 -6.41 -13.13
CA GLY A 185 -6.54 -7.76 -13.32
C GLY A 185 -5.52 -8.90 -13.41
N ALA A 186 -4.21 -8.61 -13.56
CA ALA A 186 -3.17 -9.64 -13.65
C ALA A 186 -1.87 -9.19 -12.98
N TRP A 187 -1.18 -10.16 -12.37
CA TRP A 187 0.13 -10.00 -11.74
C TRP A 187 1.28 -9.84 -12.73
N LYS A 188 1.03 -10.10 -14.02
CA LYS A 188 1.95 -9.84 -15.13
C LYS A 188 1.18 -9.44 -16.37
N PHE A 189 1.44 -8.24 -16.88
CA PHE A 189 0.85 -7.68 -18.10
C PHE A 189 1.86 -6.88 -18.94
N SER A 190 2.97 -6.42 -18.34
CA SER A 190 4.02 -5.67 -19.03
C SER A 190 5.38 -6.37 -18.95
N SER A 191 6.21 -6.13 -19.96
CA SER A 191 7.64 -6.48 -19.97
C SER A 191 8.54 -5.36 -19.44
N ASP A 192 7.99 -4.16 -19.25
CA ASP A 192 8.69 -3.09 -18.53
C ASP A 192 8.49 -3.31 -17.03
N GLU A 193 9.59 -3.56 -16.32
CA GLU A 193 9.55 -3.96 -14.92
C GLU A 193 8.98 -2.86 -14.02
N ALA A 194 9.29 -1.58 -14.28
CA ALA A 194 8.81 -0.47 -13.45
C ALA A 194 7.29 -0.27 -13.63
N GLU A 195 6.79 -0.36 -14.87
CA GLU A 195 5.35 -0.36 -15.14
C GLU A 195 4.64 -1.55 -14.48
N GLN A 196 5.26 -2.74 -14.54
CA GLN A 196 4.71 -3.93 -13.90
C GLN A 196 4.64 -3.77 -12.38
N GLN A 197 5.70 -3.27 -11.74
CA GLN A 197 5.74 -3.09 -10.29
C GLN A 197 4.74 -2.03 -9.83
N LEU A 198 4.56 -0.93 -10.57
CA LEU A 198 3.54 0.06 -10.25
C LEU A 198 2.13 -0.55 -10.26
N SER A 199 1.81 -1.34 -11.29
CA SER A 199 0.50 -2.01 -11.36
C SER A 199 0.32 -3.03 -10.24
N ASN A 200 1.38 -3.74 -9.85
CA ASN A 200 1.35 -4.66 -8.71
C ASN A 200 1.08 -3.90 -7.41
N ALA A 201 1.75 -2.78 -7.15
CA ALA A 201 1.51 -1.94 -5.98
C ALA A 201 0.05 -1.46 -5.94
N LEU A 202 -0.48 -0.96 -7.07
CA LEU A 202 -1.88 -0.51 -7.17
C LEU A 202 -2.90 -1.66 -7.00
N ARG A 203 -2.59 -2.87 -7.48
CA ARG A 203 -3.41 -4.07 -7.26
C ARG A 203 -3.39 -4.46 -5.79
N VAL A 204 -2.22 -4.49 -5.15
CA VAL A 204 -2.08 -4.81 -3.72
C VAL A 204 -2.88 -3.80 -2.88
N ALA A 205 -2.78 -2.50 -3.18
CA ALA A 205 -3.63 -1.48 -2.54
C ALA A 205 -5.12 -1.76 -2.73
N CYS A 206 -5.55 -2.18 -3.92
CA CYS A 206 -6.95 -2.53 -4.19
C CYS A 206 -7.39 -3.72 -3.33
N MET A 207 -6.55 -4.75 -3.21
CA MET A 207 -6.82 -5.91 -2.35
C MET A 207 -6.91 -5.52 -0.87
N TYR A 208 -6.01 -4.67 -0.38
CA TYR A 208 -6.08 -4.14 0.98
C TYR A 208 -7.36 -3.32 1.24
N THR A 209 -7.88 -2.59 0.25
CA THR A 209 -9.20 -1.95 0.36
C THR A 209 -10.30 -2.99 0.57
N LEU A 210 -10.30 -4.09 -0.18
CA LEU A 210 -11.30 -5.16 -0.02
C LEU A 210 -11.18 -5.87 1.33
N VAL A 211 -9.95 -6.17 1.76
CA VAL A 211 -9.67 -6.73 3.10
C VAL A 211 -10.18 -5.79 4.19
N GLY A 212 -9.95 -4.49 4.04
CA GLY A 212 -10.42 -3.46 4.97
C GLY A 212 -11.95 -3.40 5.07
N TYR A 213 -12.67 -3.64 3.97
CA TYR A 213 -14.13 -3.69 3.99
C TYR A 213 -14.64 -4.96 4.70
N TYR A 214 -13.97 -6.08 4.48
CA TYR A 214 -14.38 -7.38 5.02
C TYR A 214 -14.06 -7.53 6.52
N CYS A 215 -12.82 -7.20 6.92
CA CYS A 215 -12.30 -7.43 8.27
C CYS A 215 -12.06 -6.15 9.08
N GLY A 216 -12.13 -4.97 8.47
CA GLY A 216 -11.78 -3.72 9.14
C GLY A 216 -12.94 -3.04 9.87
N ASP A 217 -12.59 -2.13 10.76
CA ASP A 217 -13.55 -1.42 11.64
C ASP A 217 -14.20 -0.19 10.97
N ARG A 218 -13.82 0.11 9.74
CA ARG A 218 -14.18 1.38 9.07
C ARG A 218 -15.38 1.31 8.17
N LYS A 219 -15.85 0.11 7.77
CA LYS A 219 -16.93 -0.02 6.79
C LYS A 219 -18.19 0.76 7.16
N ASN A 220 -18.54 0.78 8.44
CA ASN A 220 -19.73 1.46 8.97
C ASN A 220 -19.59 3.00 9.02
N GLN A 221 -18.43 3.55 8.66
CA GLN A 221 -18.21 4.99 8.56
C GLN A 221 -18.66 5.55 7.20
N TYR A 222 -19.00 4.68 6.25
CA TYR A 222 -19.37 5.02 4.88
C TYR A 222 -20.82 4.63 4.60
N LEU A 223 -21.45 5.34 3.66
CA LEU A 223 -22.85 5.14 3.30
C LEU A 223 -23.12 3.91 2.43
N SER A 224 -22.12 3.48 1.66
CA SER A 224 -22.17 2.29 0.83
C SER A 224 -20.78 1.70 0.60
N PHE A 225 -20.74 0.48 0.08
CA PHE A 225 -19.49 -0.17 -0.33
C PHE A 225 -18.75 0.65 -1.40
N GLU A 226 -19.42 1.21 -2.40
CA GLU A 226 -18.71 1.95 -3.46
C GLU A 226 -18.06 3.22 -2.90
N ARG A 227 -18.76 3.92 -2.00
CA ARG A 227 -18.19 5.11 -1.36
C ARG A 227 -17.02 4.74 -0.46
N TYR A 228 -17.13 3.62 0.27
CA TYR A 228 -16.01 3.06 1.01
C TYR A 228 -14.82 2.79 0.09
N PHE A 229 -15.05 2.07 -1.01
CA PHE A 229 -13.99 1.64 -1.92
C PHE A 229 -13.27 2.83 -2.54
N GLU A 230 -14.01 3.80 -3.09
CA GLU A 230 -13.43 5.00 -3.70
C GLU A 230 -12.60 5.79 -2.70
N ASP A 231 -13.16 6.08 -1.52
CA ASP A 231 -12.49 6.90 -0.51
C ASP A 231 -11.28 6.20 0.09
N GLU A 232 -11.36 4.90 0.39
CA GLU A 232 -10.26 4.12 0.97
C GLU A 232 -9.19 3.76 -0.06
N TYR A 233 -9.57 3.45 -1.30
CA TYR A 233 -8.60 3.21 -2.36
C TYR A 233 -7.86 4.48 -2.74
N TYR A 234 -8.54 5.64 -2.76
CA TYR A 234 -7.92 6.95 -2.98
C TYR A 234 -6.73 7.20 -2.04
N LYS A 235 -6.89 6.94 -0.73
CA LYS A 235 -5.81 7.15 0.25
C LYS A 235 -4.58 6.30 -0.10
N ARG A 236 -4.81 5.06 -0.51
CA ARG A 236 -3.75 4.09 -0.85
C ARG A 236 -3.07 4.46 -2.16
N VAL A 237 -3.83 4.92 -3.17
CA VAL A 237 -3.26 5.42 -4.44
C VAL A 237 -2.46 6.70 -4.22
N SER A 238 -2.95 7.65 -3.40
CA SER A 238 -2.21 8.86 -3.03
C SER A 238 -0.86 8.52 -2.35
N LEU A 239 -0.86 7.53 -1.45
CA LEU A 239 0.37 7.02 -0.85
C LEU A 239 1.33 6.43 -1.90
N ILE A 240 0.84 5.55 -2.77
CA ILE A 240 1.65 4.95 -3.84
C ILE A 240 2.21 6.03 -4.76
N PHE A 241 1.42 7.05 -5.11
CA PHE A 241 1.86 8.17 -5.94
C PHE A 241 2.98 8.98 -5.25
N GLY A 242 2.85 9.24 -3.95
CA GLY A 242 3.88 9.92 -3.16
C GLY A 242 5.20 9.13 -3.11
N ILE A 243 5.13 7.80 -2.95
CA ILE A 243 6.29 6.91 -3.02
C ILE A 243 6.87 6.94 -4.44
N TRP A 244 6.04 6.65 -5.43
CA TRP A 244 6.42 6.56 -6.85
C TRP A 244 7.17 7.80 -7.31
N THR A 245 6.65 9.00 -7.06
CA THR A 245 7.27 10.25 -7.51
C THR A 245 8.57 10.59 -6.76
N SER A 246 8.80 10.01 -5.58
CA SER A 246 10.01 10.24 -4.78
C SER A 246 11.12 9.22 -5.03
N LEU A 247 10.81 8.05 -5.59
CA LEU A 247 11.79 7.01 -5.89
C LEU A 247 12.75 7.44 -7.01
N GLU A 248 14.06 7.28 -6.78
CA GLU A 248 15.05 7.36 -7.86
C GLU A 248 14.97 6.13 -8.76
N ASP A 249 14.93 4.93 -8.16
CA ASP A 249 14.73 3.66 -8.86
C ASP A 249 13.26 3.23 -8.80
N LYS A 250 12.55 3.39 -9.91
CA LYS A 250 11.13 3.02 -10.04
C LYS A 250 10.86 1.52 -9.87
N LEU A 251 11.89 0.66 -9.92
CA LEU A 251 11.74 -0.78 -9.68
C LEU A 251 11.42 -1.12 -8.22
N GLN A 252 11.69 -0.19 -7.29
CA GLN A 252 11.47 -0.38 -5.86
C GLN A 252 10.05 -0.03 -5.41
N ILE A 253 9.15 0.32 -6.33
CA ILE A 253 7.78 0.67 -5.95
C ILE A 253 7.06 -0.53 -5.34
N GLU A 254 6.48 -0.30 -4.16
CA GLU A 254 5.62 -1.24 -3.47
C GLU A 254 4.53 -0.52 -2.70
N TYR A 255 3.43 -1.23 -2.40
CA TYR A 255 2.42 -0.71 -1.50
C TYR A 255 2.81 -0.99 -0.05
N VAL A 256 2.83 0.05 0.77
CA VAL A 256 3.11 -0.04 2.21
C VAL A 256 1.79 0.16 2.97
N PRO A 257 1.32 -0.81 3.78
CA PRO A 257 -0.02 -0.84 4.37
C PRO A 257 -0.21 0.11 5.57
N LEU A 258 0.06 1.41 5.40
CA LEU A 258 -0.01 2.44 6.45
C LEU A 258 -1.45 2.80 6.85
N TYR A 259 -2.41 2.59 5.95
CA TYR A 259 -3.85 2.77 6.24
C TYR A 259 -4.50 1.55 6.88
N ASP A 260 -3.76 0.45 7.01
CA ASP A 260 -4.21 -0.84 7.51
C ASP A 260 -3.60 -1.13 8.89
N SER A 261 -3.80 -2.36 9.39
CA SER A 261 -3.17 -2.82 10.64
C SER A 261 -1.64 -2.77 10.55
N PHE A 262 -0.99 -2.17 11.55
CA PHE A 262 0.48 -2.10 11.62
C PHE A 262 1.17 -3.46 11.70
N HIS A 263 0.44 -4.54 12.01
CA HIS A 263 0.94 -5.91 11.89
C HIS A 263 1.39 -6.26 10.46
N ASN A 264 0.83 -5.59 9.45
CA ASN A 264 1.21 -5.76 8.05
C ASN A 264 2.52 -5.05 7.68
N LEU A 265 3.11 -4.27 8.61
CA LEU A 265 4.43 -3.65 8.43
C LEU A 265 5.58 -4.59 8.86
N ARG A 266 5.26 -5.82 9.29
CA ARG A 266 6.28 -6.83 9.63
C ARG A 266 7.16 -7.10 8.42
N GLY A 267 8.47 -6.94 8.59
CA GLY A 267 9.46 -7.12 7.53
C GLY A 267 10.09 -5.82 7.04
N LEU A 268 9.43 -4.67 7.25
CA LEU A 268 10.04 -3.35 7.01
C LEU A 268 11.03 -3.01 8.13
N SER A 269 12.16 -2.40 7.74
CA SER A 269 13.07 -1.81 8.72
C SER A 269 12.59 -0.42 9.13
N LYS A 270 13.06 0.05 10.30
CA LYS A 270 12.83 1.43 10.78
C LYS A 270 13.24 2.46 9.73
N THR A 271 14.40 2.26 9.11
CA THR A 271 14.96 3.21 8.14
C THR A 271 14.09 3.27 6.89
N ASP A 272 13.71 2.12 6.33
CA ASP A 272 12.84 2.06 5.14
C ASP A 272 11.52 2.78 5.40
N LEU A 273 10.88 2.53 6.55
CA LEU A 273 9.63 3.19 6.91
C LEU A 273 9.80 4.71 7.09
N ILE A 274 10.89 5.16 7.70
CA ILE A 274 11.20 6.59 7.82
C ILE A 274 11.38 7.22 6.44
N ASP A 275 12.11 6.56 5.53
CA ASP A 275 12.39 7.07 4.20
C ASP A 275 11.13 7.15 3.35
N ILE A 276 10.28 6.13 3.39
CA ILE A 276 8.94 6.14 2.75
C ILE A 276 8.10 7.30 3.29
N LEU A 277 8.04 7.48 4.61
CA LEU A 277 7.24 8.55 5.22
C LEU A 277 7.81 9.94 4.89
N LYS A 278 9.14 10.13 4.90
CA LYS A 278 9.80 11.37 4.48
C LYS A 278 9.49 11.66 3.01
N ALA A 279 9.67 10.67 2.15
CA ALA A 279 9.39 10.75 0.72
C ALA A 279 7.99 11.31 0.46
N VAL A 280 6.97 10.75 1.11
CA VAL A 280 5.57 11.17 0.92
C VAL A 280 5.28 12.53 1.56
N LEU A 281 5.72 12.77 2.80
CA LEU A 281 5.38 13.99 3.55
C LEU A 281 6.12 15.23 3.02
N ASP A 282 7.35 15.07 2.53
CA ASP A 282 8.12 16.16 1.93
C ASP A 282 7.79 16.37 0.43
N ASN A 283 7.04 15.46 -0.20
CA ASN A 283 6.75 15.52 -1.64
C ASN A 283 5.91 16.76 -2.01
N PRO A 284 6.38 17.66 -2.89
CA PRO A 284 5.62 18.84 -3.29
C PRO A 284 4.39 18.53 -4.16
N ASN A 285 4.33 17.34 -4.78
CA ASN A 285 3.24 16.91 -5.65
C ASN A 285 2.08 16.27 -4.88
N ILE A 286 2.23 16.05 -3.57
CA ILE A 286 1.16 15.52 -2.71
C ILE A 286 0.46 16.67 -2.01
N ASP A 287 -0.86 16.68 -2.10
CA ASP A 287 -1.69 17.70 -1.49
C ASP A 287 -1.53 17.74 0.04
N LEU A 288 -1.65 18.96 0.59
CA LEU A 288 -1.50 19.18 2.02
C LEU A 288 -2.51 18.36 2.85
N ASP A 289 -3.72 18.19 2.34
CA ASP A 289 -4.77 17.46 3.05
C ASP A 289 -4.53 15.95 3.04
N ASP A 290 -3.95 15.40 1.97
CA ASP A 290 -3.50 14.00 1.92
C ASP A 290 -2.37 13.74 2.91
N LYS A 291 -1.40 14.66 3.01
CA LYS A 291 -0.35 14.60 4.03
C LYS A 291 -0.93 14.63 5.44
N LYS A 292 -1.89 15.52 5.72
CA LYS A 292 -2.56 15.56 7.03
C LYS A 292 -3.33 14.27 7.30
N MET A 293 -4.01 13.72 6.30
CA MET A 293 -4.73 12.46 6.41
C MET A 293 -3.79 11.32 6.79
N LEU A 294 -2.62 11.20 6.13
CA LEU A 294 -1.61 10.21 6.48
C LEU A 294 -1.09 10.42 7.91
N LYS A 295 -0.77 11.66 8.31
CA LYS A 295 -0.31 11.95 9.68
C LYS A 295 -1.36 11.56 10.73
N ASN A 296 -2.62 11.93 10.51
CA ASN A 296 -3.71 11.57 11.41
C ASN A 296 -3.90 10.06 11.50
N GLN A 297 -3.80 9.35 10.36
CA GLN A 297 -3.83 7.89 10.32
C GLN A 297 -2.73 7.28 11.19
N LEU A 298 -1.48 7.75 11.05
CA LEU A 298 -0.35 7.24 11.83
C LEU A 298 -0.56 7.45 13.34
N ILE A 299 -1.07 8.62 13.74
CA ILE A 299 -1.38 8.93 15.14
C ILE A 299 -2.48 8.01 15.68
N VAL A 300 -3.59 7.86 14.94
CA VAL A 300 -4.72 7.02 15.35
C VAL A 300 -4.29 5.55 15.48
N SER A 301 -3.59 5.03 14.47
CA SER A 301 -3.10 3.64 14.48
C SER A 301 -2.06 3.40 15.56
N ALA A 302 -1.10 4.31 15.76
CA ALA A 302 -0.14 4.19 16.85
C ALA A 302 -0.82 4.24 18.22
N GLY A 303 -1.83 5.10 18.39
CA GLY A 303 -2.59 5.21 19.63
C GLY A 303 -3.38 3.94 19.93
N ALA A 304 -4.04 3.37 18.93
CA ALA A 304 -4.76 2.10 19.05
C ALA A 304 -3.81 0.93 19.35
N PHE A 305 -2.62 0.92 18.75
CA PHE A 305 -1.60 -0.11 18.96
C PHE A 305 -0.99 -0.03 20.37
N HIS A 306 -0.71 1.19 20.84
CA HIS A 306 -0.06 1.45 22.12
C HIS A 306 -1.01 1.24 23.32
N THR A 307 -2.30 1.53 23.14
CA THR A 307 -3.31 1.36 24.19
C THR A 307 -3.57 -0.12 24.43
N ASN A 308 -3.25 -0.62 25.63
CA ASN A 308 -3.33 -2.04 25.99
C ASN A 308 -2.46 -2.96 25.10
N ILE A 309 -1.26 -2.50 24.74
CA ILE A 309 -0.34 -3.27 23.92
C ILE A 309 -0.08 -4.68 24.51
N SER A 310 -0.20 -5.70 23.66
CA SER A 310 0.09 -7.08 24.06
C SER A 310 1.61 -7.32 24.14
N SER A 311 2.04 -8.29 24.95
CA SER A 311 3.47 -8.63 25.06
C SER A 311 4.10 -9.02 23.72
N SER A 312 3.32 -9.59 22.79
CA SER A 312 3.78 -9.95 21.45
C SER A 312 3.96 -8.75 20.51
N ASP A 313 3.33 -7.62 20.82
CA ASP A 313 3.31 -6.43 19.99
C ASP A 313 4.36 -5.41 20.39
N ILE A 314 4.87 -5.50 21.63
CA ILE A 314 5.94 -4.65 22.17
C ILE A 314 7.15 -4.56 21.22
N PRO A 315 7.67 -5.67 20.64
CA PRO A 315 8.81 -5.58 19.73
C PRO A 315 8.49 -4.79 18.45
N LEU A 316 7.27 -4.90 17.93
CA LEU A 316 6.85 -4.16 16.73
C LEU A 316 6.69 -2.67 17.04
N GLU A 317 6.15 -2.32 18.21
CA GLU A 317 6.08 -0.91 18.64
C GLU A 317 7.49 -0.33 18.80
N GLN A 318 8.32 -0.96 19.61
CA GLN A 318 9.58 -0.37 20.07
C GLN A 318 10.67 -0.34 19.00
N ASN A 319 10.64 -1.26 18.04
CA ASN A 319 11.67 -1.35 17.00
C ASN A 319 11.27 -0.67 15.68
N LEU A 320 9.98 -0.54 15.39
CA LEU A 320 9.50 -0.04 14.10
C LEU A 320 8.51 1.13 14.26
N ILE A 321 7.36 0.91 14.90
CA ILE A 321 6.25 1.88 14.88
C ILE A 321 6.64 3.17 15.61
N LYS A 322 7.01 3.10 16.89
CA LYS A 322 7.37 4.29 17.66
C LYS A 322 8.56 5.01 17.02
N PRO A 323 9.70 4.34 16.73
CA PRO A 323 10.84 5.04 16.17
C PRO A 323 10.54 5.75 14.85
N ALA A 324 9.76 5.14 13.95
CA ALA A 324 9.42 5.76 12.69
C ALA A 324 8.37 6.87 12.84
N VAL A 325 7.21 6.56 13.45
CA VAL A 325 6.09 7.50 13.59
C VAL A 325 6.52 8.71 14.42
N ASN A 326 7.18 8.48 15.55
CA ASN A 326 7.57 9.58 16.43
C ASN A 326 8.62 10.47 15.76
N PHE A 327 9.59 9.88 15.05
CA PHE A 327 10.57 10.63 14.28
C PHE A 327 9.91 11.58 13.28
N VAL A 328 9.01 11.08 12.40
CA VAL A 328 8.38 11.94 11.40
C VAL A 328 7.43 12.97 11.99
N MET A 329 6.69 12.63 13.05
CA MET A 329 5.80 13.60 13.71
C MET A 329 6.60 14.73 14.39
N LEU A 330 7.68 14.41 15.09
CA LEU A 330 8.55 15.41 15.75
C LEU A 330 9.27 16.28 14.71
N ARG A 331 9.77 15.68 13.63
CA ARG A 331 10.41 16.38 12.51
C ARG A 331 9.45 17.37 11.85
N ASP A 332 8.25 16.92 11.49
CA ASP A 332 7.22 17.78 10.87
C ASP A 332 6.77 18.90 11.83
N LYS A 333 6.60 18.57 13.12
CA LYS A 333 6.28 19.55 14.16
C LYS A 333 7.37 20.61 14.32
N ALA A 334 8.65 20.23 14.26
CA ALA A 334 9.76 21.18 14.29
C ALA A 334 9.72 22.14 13.10
N LYS A 335 9.53 21.62 11.88
CA LYS A 335 9.40 22.43 10.66
C LYS A 335 8.22 23.40 10.73
N ASN A 336 7.03 22.91 11.11
CA ASN A 336 5.83 23.74 11.25
C ASN A 336 5.99 24.81 12.34
N THR A 337 6.68 24.49 13.43
CA THR A 337 6.94 25.44 14.52
C THR A 337 7.91 26.55 14.07
N LEU A 338 8.90 26.24 13.24
CA LEU A 338 9.78 27.24 12.63
C LEU A 338 9.02 28.15 11.65
N GLU A 339 8.12 27.62 10.82
CA GLU A 339 7.29 28.45 9.94
C GLU A 339 6.33 29.36 10.73
N ALA A 340 5.79 28.87 11.85
CA ALA A 340 5.03 29.69 12.78
C ALA A 340 5.89 30.82 13.38
N ALA A 341 7.15 30.55 13.76
CA ALA A 341 8.07 31.57 14.25
C ALA A 341 8.31 32.68 13.21
N LYS A 342 8.55 32.30 11.94
CA LYS A 342 8.69 33.26 10.82
C LYS A 342 7.43 34.11 10.61
N THR A 343 6.25 33.54 10.82
CA THR A 343 4.98 34.27 10.70
C THR A 343 4.80 35.28 11.84
N LEU A 344 5.18 34.90 13.06
CA LEU A 344 5.14 35.77 14.23
C LEU A 344 6.12 36.94 14.11
N GLU A 345 7.33 36.69 13.61
CA GLU A 345 8.31 37.75 13.32
C GLU A 345 7.74 38.78 12.35
N LYS A 346 7.19 38.34 11.21
CA LYS A 346 6.55 39.23 10.22
C LYS A 346 5.37 40.03 10.79
N SER A 347 4.73 39.50 11.82
CA SER A 347 3.59 40.12 12.49
C SER A 347 3.98 41.05 13.65
N GLY A 348 5.29 41.24 13.90
CA GLY A 348 5.80 42.05 15.01
C GLY A 348 5.72 41.37 16.39
N LEU A 349 5.36 40.08 16.44
CA LEU A 349 5.22 39.30 17.67
C LEU A 349 6.54 38.61 18.03
N TYR A 350 7.58 39.41 18.30
CA TYR A 350 8.96 38.93 18.44
C TYR A 350 9.18 38.03 19.67
N VAL A 351 8.48 38.30 20.77
CA VAL A 351 8.55 37.46 21.99
C VAL A 351 8.01 36.05 21.72
N ASP A 352 6.85 35.95 21.08
CA ASP A 352 6.26 34.67 20.70
C ASP A 352 7.13 33.94 19.67
N CYS A 353 7.82 34.69 18.79
CA CYS A 353 8.78 34.14 17.84
C CYS A 353 9.94 33.42 18.55
N ALA A 354 10.57 34.02 19.58
CA ALA A 354 11.66 33.38 20.33
C ALA A 354 11.20 32.08 21.00
N ASN A 355 9.98 32.08 21.56
CA ASN A 355 9.36 30.91 22.16
C ASN A 355 9.17 29.78 21.11
N ARG A 356 8.64 30.09 19.92
CA ARG A 356 8.51 29.12 18.83
C ARG A 356 9.85 28.60 18.31
N CYS A 357 10.87 29.46 18.20
CA CYS A 357 12.22 29.04 17.82
C CYS A 357 12.77 27.98 18.78
N TYR A 358 12.65 28.21 20.10
CA TYR A 358 13.11 27.25 21.11
C TYR A 358 12.38 25.90 21.01
N TYR A 359 11.05 25.90 20.91
CA TYR A 359 10.29 24.64 20.76
C TYR A 359 10.59 23.91 19.45
N ALA A 360 10.84 24.63 18.35
CA ALA A 360 11.28 24.02 17.10
C ALA A 360 12.62 23.29 17.27
N MET A 361 13.60 23.91 17.96
CA MET A 361 14.87 23.24 18.27
C MET A 361 14.69 22.04 19.20
N MET A 362 13.79 22.11 20.18
CA MET A 362 13.48 20.96 21.04
C MET A 362 12.87 19.79 20.27
N ASP A 363 11.89 20.05 19.40
CA ASP A 363 11.25 18.99 18.62
C ASP A 363 12.24 18.39 17.60
N ALA A 364 13.15 19.19 17.02
CA ALA A 364 14.25 18.70 16.18
C ALA A 364 15.29 17.88 16.95
N LEU A 365 15.64 18.29 18.17
CA LEU A 365 16.53 17.50 19.03
C LEU A 365 15.87 16.15 19.38
N LYS A 366 14.57 16.15 19.70
CA LYS A 366 13.83 14.91 19.97
C LYS A 366 13.79 13.99 18.75
N SER A 367 13.60 14.50 17.54
CA SER A 367 13.62 13.66 16.34
C SER A 367 15.00 13.03 16.14
N LEU A 368 16.09 13.78 16.33
CA LEU A 368 17.45 13.22 16.26
C LEU A 368 17.66 12.11 17.32
N LEU A 369 17.21 12.34 18.55
CA LEU A 369 17.30 11.33 19.62
C LEU A 369 16.49 10.08 19.29
N GLU A 370 15.27 10.22 18.75
CA GLU A 370 14.45 9.08 18.33
C GLU A 370 15.16 8.28 17.22
N PHE A 371 15.70 8.97 16.20
CA PHE A 371 16.42 8.32 15.12
C PHE A 371 17.61 7.50 15.62
N LYS A 372 18.35 8.03 16.60
CA LYS A 372 19.50 7.39 17.26
C LYS A 372 19.10 6.33 18.30
N GLY A 373 17.80 6.15 18.59
CA GLY A 373 17.33 5.21 19.62
C GLY A 373 17.63 5.66 21.06
N LEU A 374 17.77 6.97 21.27
CA LEU A 374 18.12 7.59 22.56
C LEU A 374 16.93 8.29 23.24
N LEU A 375 15.80 8.46 22.53
CA LEU A 375 14.59 9.04 23.10
C LEU A 375 13.81 8.00 23.92
N ALA A 376 13.29 8.41 25.06
CA ALA A 376 12.56 7.52 25.95
C ALA A 376 11.32 6.90 25.28
N GLN A 377 10.88 5.77 25.84
CA GLN A 377 9.64 5.13 25.43
C GLN A 377 8.42 6.03 25.72
N TRP A 378 7.34 5.78 24.98
CA TRP A 378 6.06 6.43 25.25
C TRP A 378 5.58 6.08 26.66
N LYS A 379 4.95 7.06 27.31
CA LYS A 379 4.26 6.83 28.58
C LYS A 379 3.05 5.96 28.33
N GLU A 380 2.73 5.12 29.29
CA GLU A 380 1.54 4.25 29.23
C GLU A 380 0.29 5.03 28.80
N ASN A 381 -0.35 4.55 27.72
CA ASN A 381 -1.56 5.11 27.11
C ASN A 381 -1.40 6.55 26.58
N GLN A 382 -0.18 7.01 26.28
CA GLN A 382 0.09 8.33 25.72
C GLN A 382 1.17 8.26 24.65
N LEU A 383 0.90 8.78 23.45
CA LEU A 383 1.90 9.00 22.41
C LEU A 383 2.79 10.20 22.76
N LYS A 384 3.47 10.12 23.90
CA LYS A 384 4.28 11.20 24.48
C LYS A 384 5.37 10.62 25.35
N GLU A 385 6.54 11.22 25.25
CA GLU A 385 7.74 10.80 25.97
C GLU A 385 7.83 11.47 27.35
N THR A 386 8.84 11.08 28.13
CA THR A 386 9.03 11.51 29.53
C THR A 386 9.90 12.75 29.68
N GLU A 387 10.41 13.26 28.57
CA GLU A 387 11.48 14.23 28.47
C GLU A 387 11.06 15.58 29.03
N THR A 388 11.96 16.13 29.84
CA THR A 388 11.88 17.48 30.39
C THR A 388 12.90 18.38 29.69
N HIS A 389 12.78 19.70 29.81
CA HIS A 389 13.79 20.63 29.28
C HIS A 389 15.21 20.26 29.76
N LYS A 390 15.37 20.00 31.07
CA LYS A 390 16.65 19.59 31.67
C LYS A 390 17.19 18.24 31.17
N SER A 391 16.34 17.30 30.79
CA SER A 391 16.83 16.03 30.22
C SER A 391 17.27 16.21 28.77
N LEU A 392 16.58 17.06 28.01
CA LEU A 392 16.95 17.38 26.63
C LEU A 392 18.25 18.20 26.56
N GLU A 393 18.45 19.17 27.46
CA GLU A 393 19.72 19.90 27.56
C GLU A 393 20.90 18.96 27.88
N ARG A 394 20.71 17.98 28.77
CA ARG A 394 21.73 16.94 29.02
C ARG A 394 21.97 16.08 27.78
N ALA A 395 20.92 15.61 27.12
CA ALA A 395 21.03 14.82 25.91
C ALA A 395 21.75 15.59 24.78
N MET A 396 21.54 16.90 24.66
CA MET A 396 22.27 17.76 23.73
C MET A 396 23.78 17.75 24.01
N ASN A 397 24.17 17.92 25.27
CA ASN A 397 25.58 17.87 25.67
C ASN A 397 26.20 16.48 25.49
N ASP A 398 25.42 15.41 25.72
CA ASP A 398 25.85 14.04 25.49
C ASP A 398 26.09 13.78 23.99
N LEU A 399 25.22 14.30 23.11
CA LEU A 399 25.41 14.22 21.65
C LEU A 399 26.67 14.96 21.19
N VAL A 400 27.00 16.11 21.79
CA VAL A 400 28.27 16.81 21.52
C VAL A 400 29.47 16.03 22.02
N SER A 401 29.40 15.53 23.25
CA SER A 401 30.49 14.74 23.86
C SER A 401 30.79 13.46 23.08
N ASN A 402 29.77 12.89 22.44
CA ASN A 402 29.87 11.72 21.57
C ASN A 402 30.20 12.06 20.10
N GLY A 403 30.43 13.33 19.77
CA GLY A 403 30.80 13.78 18.43
C GLY A 403 29.69 13.70 17.37
N VAL A 404 28.42 13.55 17.78
CA VAL A 404 27.26 13.57 16.86
C VAL A 404 26.90 15.00 16.47
N LEU A 405 26.95 15.93 17.43
CA LEU A 405 26.75 17.36 17.24
C LEU A 405 28.05 18.12 17.57
N LEU A 406 28.17 19.34 17.05
CA LEU A 406 29.31 20.21 17.30
C LEU A 406 29.04 21.12 18.51
N ALA A 407 30.11 21.66 19.10
CA ALA A 407 30.00 22.63 20.18
C ALA A 407 29.19 23.88 19.76
N ASP A 408 29.31 24.29 18.50
CA ASP A 408 28.55 25.40 17.93
C ASP A 408 27.04 25.12 17.90
N ASP A 409 26.63 23.86 17.62
CA ASP A 409 25.21 23.47 17.64
C ASP A 409 24.63 23.63 19.06
N ALA A 410 25.40 23.28 20.10
CA ALA A 410 25.00 23.45 21.49
C ALA A 410 25.01 24.92 21.95
N ALA A 411 25.94 25.71 21.42
CA ALA A 411 25.98 27.15 21.65
C ALA A 411 24.73 27.83 21.07
N ASP A 412 24.34 27.47 19.85
CA ASP A 412 23.12 27.96 19.20
C ASP A 412 21.85 27.57 19.97
N PHE A 413 21.77 26.31 20.42
CA PHE A 413 20.64 25.83 21.23
C PHE A 413 20.52 26.61 22.54
N THR A 414 21.65 26.80 23.22
CA THR A 414 21.73 27.54 24.49
C THR A 414 21.41 29.02 24.30
N PHE A 415 21.85 29.62 23.19
CA PHE A 415 21.53 31.00 22.84
C PHE A 415 20.02 31.19 22.72
N VAL A 416 19.33 30.38 21.91
CA VAL A 416 17.88 30.51 21.68
C VAL A 416 17.09 30.25 22.97
N LEU A 417 17.53 29.30 23.81
CA LEU A 417 16.97 29.09 25.16
C LEU A 417 17.10 30.36 26.01
N ASN A 418 18.29 30.97 26.06
CA ASN A 418 18.53 32.18 26.85
C ASN A 418 17.68 33.36 26.37
N GLU A 419 17.53 33.54 25.05
CA GLU A 419 16.65 34.56 24.48
C GLU A 419 15.18 34.33 24.88
N ARG A 420 14.69 33.10 24.76
CA ARG A 420 13.35 32.74 25.25
C ARG A 420 13.17 33.05 26.74
N MET A 421 14.18 32.75 27.57
CA MET A 421 14.12 33.03 29.01
C MET A 421 14.14 34.55 29.30
N LYS A 422 14.88 35.35 28.51
CA LYS A 422 14.85 36.81 28.63
C LYS A 422 13.46 37.36 28.32
N CYS A 423 12.80 36.84 27.28
CA CYS A 423 11.43 37.26 26.94
C CYS A 423 10.43 36.99 28.07
N ASP A 424 10.58 35.88 28.80
CA ASP A 424 9.63 35.48 29.84
C ASP A 424 9.91 36.13 31.21
N TYR A 425 11.18 36.44 31.52
CA TYR A 425 11.60 36.76 32.90
C TYR A 425 12.41 38.05 33.05
N SER A 426 12.70 38.78 31.96
CA SER A 426 13.52 40.00 32.03
C SER A 426 12.78 41.24 31.55
N LEU A 427 13.29 42.43 31.92
CA LEU A 427 12.83 43.72 31.40
C LEU A 427 13.44 44.05 30.01
N TYR A 428 14.11 43.08 29.38
CA TYR A 428 14.75 43.27 28.08
C TYR A 428 13.70 43.49 26.98
N VAL A 429 13.94 44.49 26.13
CA VAL A 429 13.09 44.75 24.96
C VAL A 429 13.62 43.92 23.79
N PHE A 430 12.95 42.80 23.53
CA PHE A 430 13.26 41.89 22.44
C PHE A 430 12.80 42.49 21.10
N LYS A 431 13.72 42.65 20.14
CA LYS A 431 13.51 43.35 18.87
C LYS A 431 13.50 42.39 17.69
N GLN A 432 13.14 42.93 16.53
CA GLN A 432 13.15 42.18 15.27
C GLN A 432 14.50 41.52 14.95
N ALA A 433 15.62 42.22 15.20
CA ALA A 433 16.95 41.67 14.96
C ALA A 433 17.22 40.41 15.81
N ASP A 434 16.77 40.41 17.07
CA ASP A 434 16.93 39.27 17.98
C ASP A 434 16.05 38.08 17.53
N ALA A 435 14.83 38.37 17.06
CA ALA A 435 13.93 37.37 16.48
C ALA A 435 14.53 36.73 15.21
N LEU A 436 15.12 37.54 14.33
CA LEU A 436 15.77 37.06 13.11
C LEU A 436 17.01 36.20 13.41
N ASP A 437 17.80 36.53 14.45
CA ASP A 437 18.93 35.69 14.86
C ASP A 437 18.45 34.34 15.43
N CYS A 438 17.38 34.35 16.24
CA CYS A 438 16.75 33.11 16.72
C CYS A 438 16.27 32.24 15.54
N ILE A 439 15.56 32.81 14.57
CA ILE A 439 15.10 32.08 13.37
C ILE A 439 16.29 31.50 12.59
N SER A 440 17.36 32.28 12.42
CA SER A 440 18.55 31.86 11.68
C SER A 440 19.22 30.65 12.31
N ARG A 441 19.49 30.70 13.62
CA ARG A 441 20.10 29.61 14.39
C ARG A 441 19.21 28.38 14.46
N THR A 442 17.91 28.56 14.70
CA THR A 442 16.94 27.45 14.66
C THR A 442 16.92 26.78 13.29
N LYS A 443 16.91 27.56 12.20
CA LYS A 443 16.97 27.01 10.83
C LYS A 443 18.26 26.21 10.59
N ALA A 444 19.41 26.74 11.02
CA ALA A 444 20.70 26.06 10.90
C ALA A 444 20.70 24.72 11.66
N PHE A 445 20.19 24.71 12.90
CA PHE A 445 20.07 23.51 13.71
C PHE A 445 19.14 22.46 13.11
N LEU A 446 17.96 22.86 12.59
CA LEU A 446 17.05 21.94 11.90
C LEU A 446 17.73 21.32 10.67
N ASN A 447 18.40 22.13 9.85
CA ASN A 447 19.15 21.63 8.69
C ASN A 447 20.25 20.64 9.10
N LYS A 448 20.93 20.90 10.23
CA LYS A 448 21.94 19.98 10.78
C LYS A 448 21.32 18.64 11.18
N VAL A 449 20.16 18.65 11.84
CA VAL A 449 19.42 17.43 12.20
C VAL A 449 18.99 16.67 10.95
N GLU A 450 18.48 17.34 9.92
CA GLU A 450 18.13 16.70 8.64
C GLU A 450 19.34 15.97 8.03
N LEU A 451 20.51 16.60 8.00
CA LEU A 451 21.75 15.98 7.48
C LEU A 451 22.21 14.77 8.29
N LEU A 452 21.89 14.70 9.59
CA LEU A 452 22.26 13.59 10.47
C LEU A 452 21.25 12.42 10.43
N THR A 453 20.15 12.59 9.70
CA THR A 453 18.99 11.68 9.64
C THR A 453 18.60 11.36 8.18
N VAL A 454 19.60 11.43 7.29
CA VAL A 454 19.53 10.94 5.90
C VAL A 454 19.79 9.45 5.86
#